data_AF-A0A8H8CPT3-F1
#
_entry.id   AF-A0A8H8CPT3-F1
#
_cell.length_a   1.000
_cell.length_b   1.000
_cell.length_c   1.000
_cell.angle_alpha   90.00
_cell.angle_beta   90.00
_cell.angle_gamma   90.00
#
_symmetry.space_group_name_H-M   'P 1'
#
loop_
_entity.id
_entity.type
_entity.pdbx_description
1 polymer ?
#
loop_
_entity_poly.entity_id
_entity_poly.type
_entity_poly.pdbx_seq_one_letter_code
_entity_poly.pdbx_strand_id
1 'polypeptide(L)'
;MCMLTIIERAQISNWFECKIANNDIKMRIKWVSFPPLAHAFTLYIAHHLKQNPRFTDLSDDRLIEEAWSAQCWERPTSKNEIDVDRDCLQLFEEEIFEVSARAGVAGHCQWGLDVGPHQDGWNPYGGLPDYFNFGDREGDDSELEWAKPCSM
;
A
#
# COMPACT_ATOMS: atom_id res chain seq x y z
N MET A 1 26.67 0.75 1.74
CA MET A 1 25.41 0.40 1.08
C MET A 1 24.40 1.45 1.52
N CYS A 2 23.80 2.20 0.61
CA CYS A 2 23.10 3.43 0.96
C CYS A 2 21.63 3.35 0.56
N MET A 3 20.86 2.68 1.42
CA MET A 3 19.41 2.78 1.39
C MET A 3 18.97 4.02 2.18
N LEU A 4 17.94 4.69 1.68
CA LEU A 4 17.22 5.70 2.45
C LEU A 4 16.56 5.03 3.66
N THR A 5 16.80 5.60 4.83
CA THR A 5 16.08 5.27 6.06
C THR A 5 14.59 5.59 5.90
N ILE A 6 13.75 4.96 6.75
CA ILE A 6 12.31 5.26 6.81
C ILE A 6 12.08 6.76 7.07
N ILE A 7 12.93 7.39 7.89
CA ILE A 7 12.84 8.82 8.21
C ILE A 7 13.11 9.67 6.96
N GLU A 8 14.14 9.37 6.19
CA GLU A 8 14.45 10.11 4.96
C GLU A 8 13.34 9.95 3.92
N ARG A 9 12.79 8.74 3.77
CA ARG A 9 11.64 8.50 2.89
C ARG A 9 10.42 9.30 3.32
N ALA A 10 10.14 9.36 4.63
CA ALA A 10 9.05 10.14 5.18
C ALA A 10 9.26 11.65 5.00
N GLN A 11 10.49 12.14 5.19
CA GLN A 11 10.84 13.56 4.98
C GLN A 11 10.66 13.98 3.52
N ILE A 12 11.13 13.17 2.57
CA ILE A 12 10.96 13.41 1.13
C ILE A 12 9.47 13.39 0.76
N SER A 13 8.71 12.41 1.26
CA SER A 13 7.26 12.31 1.02
C SER A 13 6.51 13.51 1.60
N ASN A 14 6.86 13.93 2.81
CA ASN A 14 6.26 15.12 3.45
C ASN A 14 6.62 16.41 2.69
N TRP A 15 7.85 16.53 2.18
CA TRP A 15 8.23 17.67 1.34
C TRP A 15 7.38 17.71 0.06
N PHE A 16 7.18 16.56 -0.60
CA PHE A 16 6.30 16.45 -1.76
C PHE A 16 4.86 16.89 -1.44
N GLU A 17 4.33 16.41 -0.32
CA GLU A 17 2.98 16.77 0.12
C GLU A 17 2.84 18.28 0.37
N CYS A 18 3.78 18.87 1.11
CA CYS A 18 3.73 20.28 1.46
C CYS A 18 4.07 21.24 0.30
N LYS A 19 4.93 20.82 -0.64
CA LYS A 19 5.49 21.73 -1.67
C LYS A 19 4.99 21.50 -3.08
N ILE A 20 4.61 20.27 -3.41
CA ILE A 20 4.12 19.92 -4.74
C ILE A 20 2.60 19.72 -4.71
N ALA A 21 2.09 18.93 -3.77
CA ALA A 21 0.64 18.73 -3.66
C ALA A 21 -0.04 19.95 -3.05
N ASN A 22 0.62 20.71 -2.16
CA ASN A 22 0.06 21.86 -1.46
C ASN A 22 -1.30 21.52 -0.81
N ASN A 23 -1.40 20.32 -0.23
CA ASN A 23 -2.63 19.73 0.33
C ASN A 23 -3.80 19.55 -0.67
N ASP A 24 -3.57 19.63 -1.99
CA ASP A 24 -4.57 19.29 -3.00
C ASP A 24 -4.65 17.76 -3.18
N ILE A 25 -5.77 17.19 -2.76
CA ILE A 25 -6.10 15.76 -2.87
C ILE A 25 -5.95 15.22 -4.30
N LYS A 26 -6.33 16.00 -5.32
CA LYS A 26 -6.23 15.57 -6.73
C LYS A 26 -4.77 15.50 -7.19
N MET A 27 -3.93 16.39 -6.67
CA MET A 27 -2.49 16.33 -6.92
C MET A 27 -1.86 15.16 -6.16
N ARG A 28 -2.27 14.95 -4.90
CA ARG A 28 -1.78 13.81 -4.08
C ARG A 28 -1.93 12.49 -4.83
N ILE A 29 -3.09 12.21 -5.42
CA ILE A 29 -3.33 10.98 -6.20
C ILE A 29 -2.40 10.88 -7.42
N LYS A 30 -2.16 11.99 -8.12
CA LYS A 30 -1.27 12.02 -9.31
C LYS A 30 0.20 11.76 -8.99
N TRP A 31 0.68 12.17 -7.82
CA TRP A 31 2.09 12.03 -7.43
C TRP A 31 2.35 10.79 -6.55
N VAL A 32 1.35 10.34 -5.78
CA VAL A 32 1.35 9.02 -5.10
C VAL A 32 1.35 7.89 -6.13
N SER A 33 0.79 8.13 -7.31
CA SER A 33 1.09 7.35 -8.50
C SER A 33 2.58 7.53 -8.81
N PHE A 34 3.36 6.61 -8.29
CA PHE A 34 4.79 6.31 -8.29
C PHE A 34 5.87 7.14 -9.02
N PRO A 35 5.80 7.59 -10.30
CA PRO A 35 7.02 8.01 -11.01
C PRO A 35 7.80 9.18 -10.37
N PRO A 36 7.17 10.25 -9.89
CA PRO A 36 7.93 11.42 -9.43
C PRO A 36 8.50 11.27 -8.02
N LEU A 37 7.75 10.60 -7.13
CA LEU A 37 8.24 10.26 -5.80
C LEU A 37 9.37 9.23 -5.88
N ALA A 38 9.22 8.22 -6.75
CA ALA A 38 10.27 7.24 -7.00
C ALA A 38 11.53 7.92 -7.55
N HIS A 39 11.39 8.86 -8.49
CA HIS A 39 12.50 9.64 -9.03
C HIS A 39 13.21 10.48 -7.95
N ALA A 40 12.47 11.12 -7.05
CA ALA A 40 13.05 11.88 -5.95
C ALA A 40 13.89 11.01 -5.01
N PHE A 41 13.42 9.79 -4.69
CA PHE A 41 14.21 8.82 -3.95
C PHE A 41 15.48 8.43 -4.70
N THR A 42 15.39 8.17 -6.02
CA THR A 42 16.54 7.84 -6.85
C THR A 42 17.61 8.94 -6.82
N LEU A 43 17.21 10.21 -6.94
CA LEU A 43 18.14 11.34 -6.89
C LEU A 43 18.83 11.45 -5.54
N TYR A 44 18.09 11.24 -4.45
CA TYR A 44 18.65 11.30 -3.10
C TYR A 44 19.63 10.15 -2.84
N ILE A 45 19.29 8.93 -3.28
CA ILE A 45 20.19 7.77 -3.23
C ILE A 45 21.46 8.04 -4.05
N ALA A 46 21.33 8.56 -5.27
CA ALA A 46 22.48 8.91 -6.12
C ALA A 46 23.40 9.95 -5.44
N HIS A 47 22.82 10.93 -4.76
CA HIS A 47 23.57 11.90 -3.98
C HIS A 47 24.41 11.23 -2.88
N HIS A 48 23.84 10.27 -2.15
CA HIS A 48 24.60 9.52 -1.16
C HIS A 48 25.65 8.58 -1.77
N LEU A 49 25.34 7.93 -2.89
CA LEU A 49 26.31 7.09 -3.59
C LEU A 49 27.54 7.92 -3.99
N LYS A 50 27.34 9.15 -4.47
CA LYS A 50 28.42 10.07 -4.82
C LYS A 50 29.33 10.45 -3.64
N GLN A 51 28.82 10.42 -2.41
CA GLN A 51 29.62 10.65 -1.21
C GLN A 51 30.47 9.43 -0.81
N ASN A 52 30.19 8.26 -1.37
CA ASN A 52 30.93 7.04 -1.11
C ASN A 52 32.12 6.93 -2.08
N PRO A 53 33.37 6.79 -1.59
CA PRO A 53 34.58 6.68 -2.42
C PRO A 53 34.53 5.58 -3.49
N ARG A 54 33.67 4.57 -3.32
CA ARG A 54 33.48 3.49 -4.30
C ARG A 54 32.80 3.94 -5.58
N PHE A 55 32.04 5.04 -5.55
CA PHE A 55 31.21 5.49 -6.67
C PHE A 55 31.58 6.90 -7.15
N THR A 56 32.62 7.53 -6.61
CA THR A 56 33.04 8.90 -6.97
C THR A 56 33.46 9.06 -8.43
N ASP A 57 33.96 7.98 -9.05
CA ASP A 57 34.47 7.98 -10.42
C ASP A 57 33.39 7.67 -11.47
N LEU A 58 32.16 7.36 -11.03
CA LEU A 58 31.06 7.10 -11.94
C LEU A 58 30.52 8.40 -12.54
N SER A 59 30.12 8.34 -13.82
CA SER A 59 29.36 9.43 -14.42
C SER A 59 28.00 9.59 -13.74
N ASP A 60 27.42 10.78 -13.83
CA ASP A 60 26.13 11.06 -13.20
C ASP A 60 25.03 10.12 -13.73
N ASP A 61 25.01 9.78 -15.03
CA ASP A 61 24.05 8.82 -15.61
C ASP A 61 24.19 7.42 -14.97
N ARG A 62 25.43 6.96 -14.78
CA ARG A 62 25.70 5.66 -14.15
C ARG A 62 25.34 5.68 -12.66
N LEU A 63 25.53 6.82 -11.98
CA LEU A 63 25.10 6.98 -10.59
C LEU A 63 23.58 6.90 -10.45
N ILE A 64 22.82 7.47 -11.38
CA ILE A 64 21.36 7.36 -11.40
C ILE A 64 20.91 5.92 -11.66
N GLU A 65 21.54 5.22 -12.60
CA GLU A 65 21.25 3.79 -12.87
C GLU A 65 21.54 2.90 -11.65
N GLU A 66 22.67 3.11 -10.97
CA GLU A 66 23.03 2.39 -9.75
C GLU A 66 22.07 2.74 -8.60
N ALA A 67 21.67 4.01 -8.47
CA ALA A 67 20.70 4.44 -7.46
C ALA A 67 19.31 3.85 -7.69
N TRP A 68 18.85 3.80 -8.95
CA TRP A 68 17.60 3.16 -9.32
C TRP A 68 17.64 1.66 -9.05
N SER A 69 18.76 1.02 -9.41
CA SER A 69 18.98 -0.39 -9.14
C SER A 69 18.96 -0.68 -7.64
N ALA A 70 19.60 0.16 -6.83
CA ALA A 70 19.55 0.06 -5.37
C ALA A 70 18.11 0.21 -4.85
N GLN A 71 17.36 1.19 -5.36
CA GLN A 71 15.96 1.41 -4.97
C GLN A 71 15.02 0.23 -5.32
N CYS A 72 15.22 -0.42 -6.47
CA CYS A 72 14.37 -1.51 -6.94
C CYS A 72 14.74 -2.87 -6.35
N TRP A 73 16.03 -3.12 -6.10
CA TRP A 73 16.54 -4.46 -5.83
C TRP A 73 17.15 -4.63 -4.43
N GLU A 74 17.51 -3.56 -3.73
CA GLU A 74 17.96 -3.67 -2.34
C GLU A 74 16.75 -3.85 -1.41
N ARG A 75 16.33 -5.10 -1.24
CA ARG A 75 15.66 -5.54 -0.01
C ARG A 75 16.68 -5.49 1.14
N PRO A 76 16.25 -5.26 2.40
CA PRO A 76 17.07 -5.65 3.53
C PRO A 76 17.38 -7.14 3.37
N THR A 77 18.62 -7.50 3.05
CA THR A 77 19.07 -8.88 3.15
C THR A 77 19.28 -9.21 4.61
N SER A 78 18.21 -9.24 5.39
CA SER A 78 18.14 -10.18 6.48
C SER A 78 17.25 -11.31 5.95
N LYS A 79 17.82 -12.49 5.74
CA LYS A 79 17.09 -13.68 5.26
C LYS A 79 15.99 -14.16 6.22
N ASN A 80 15.74 -13.41 7.30
CA ASN A 80 14.88 -13.77 8.42
C ASN A 80 14.03 -12.59 8.96
N GLU A 81 14.03 -11.39 8.36
CA GLU A 81 12.97 -10.43 8.69
C GLU A 81 11.68 -10.95 8.06
N ILE A 82 10.87 -11.58 8.90
CA ILE A 82 9.43 -11.65 8.69
C ILE A 82 9.01 -10.22 8.36
N ASP A 83 8.50 -10.01 7.16
CA ASP A 83 7.94 -8.74 6.73
C ASP A 83 6.61 -8.58 7.49
N VAL A 84 6.72 -8.15 8.75
CA VAL A 84 5.58 -8.02 9.67
C VAL A 84 4.51 -7.13 9.05
N ASP A 85 4.91 -6.10 8.31
CA ASP A 85 3.97 -5.22 7.63
C ASP A 85 3.18 -5.98 6.56
N ARG A 86 3.84 -6.83 5.76
CA ARG A 86 3.15 -7.66 4.78
C ARG A 86 2.24 -8.71 5.41
N ASP A 87 2.70 -9.40 6.46
CA ASP A 87 1.89 -10.41 7.14
C ASP A 87 0.69 -9.77 7.85
N CYS A 88 0.89 -8.60 8.48
CA CYS A 88 -0.19 -7.82 9.07
C CYS A 88 -1.17 -7.33 8.00
N LEU A 89 -0.69 -6.87 6.84
CA LEU A 89 -1.56 -6.48 5.72
C LEU A 89 -2.35 -7.69 5.19
N GLN A 90 -1.72 -8.85 5.05
CA GLN A 90 -2.39 -10.06 4.61
C GLN A 90 -3.48 -10.50 5.61
N LEU A 91 -3.18 -10.49 6.91
CA LEU A 91 -4.17 -10.82 7.95
C LEU A 91 -5.30 -9.80 7.99
N PHE A 92 -4.99 -8.53 7.80
CA PHE A 92 -5.99 -7.46 7.74
C PHE A 92 -6.89 -7.60 6.52
N GLU A 93 -6.34 -7.91 5.34
CA GLU A 93 -7.11 -8.18 4.13
C GLU A 93 -7.99 -9.42 4.30
N GLU A 94 -7.48 -10.49 4.93
CA GLU A 94 -8.27 -11.68 5.26
C GLU A 94 -9.44 -11.32 6.17
N GLU A 95 -9.21 -10.64 7.30
CA GLU A 95 -10.29 -10.27 8.25
C GLU A 95 -11.36 -9.35 7.63
N ILE A 96 -11.00 -8.52 6.63
CA ILE A 96 -11.94 -7.59 5.99
C ILE A 96 -12.74 -8.26 4.87
N PHE A 97 -12.09 -9.12 4.09
CA PHE A 97 -12.65 -9.64 2.85
C PHE A 97 -13.03 -11.11 2.92
N GLU A 98 -12.77 -11.80 4.02
CA GLU A 98 -13.19 -13.18 4.23
C GLU A 98 -14.71 -13.33 4.16
N VAL A 99 -15.15 -14.35 3.42
CA VAL A 99 -16.52 -14.79 3.32
C VAL A 99 -16.61 -16.17 3.97
N SER A 100 -16.95 -16.18 5.26
CA SER A 100 -17.05 -17.41 6.04
C SER A 100 -18.05 -17.31 7.20
N ALA A 101 -18.43 -18.45 7.76
CA ALA A 101 -19.19 -18.49 9.00
C ALA A 101 -18.47 -17.75 10.15
N ARG A 102 -17.13 -17.82 10.21
CA ARG A 102 -16.28 -17.14 11.20
C ARG A 102 -16.40 -15.62 11.11
N ALA A 103 -16.39 -15.07 9.90
CA ALA A 103 -16.44 -13.62 9.66
C ALA A 103 -17.76 -12.98 10.11
N GLY A 104 -18.81 -13.78 10.40
CA GLY A 104 -20.10 -13.26 10.81
C GLY A 104 -20.67 -12.28 9.76
N VAL A 105 -21.44 -11.31 10.21
CA VAL A 105 -22.09 -10.31 9.35
C VAL A 105 -21.11 -9.58 8.40
N ALA A 106 -19.84 -9.43 8.78
CA ALA A 106 -18.81 -8.83 7.91
C ALA A 106 -18.55 -9.65 6.63
N GLY A 107 -18.77 -10.96 6.70
CA GLY A 107 -18.68 -11.88 5.56
C GLY A 107 -19.84 -11.78 4.55
N HIS A 108 -20.80 -10.85 4.71
CA HIS A 108 -21.89 -10.60 3.74
C HIS A 108 -21.50 -9.71 2.57
N CYS A 109 -20.26 -9.83 2.11
CA CYS A 109 -19.72 -8.99 1.05
C CYS A 109 -20.01 -7.48 1.27
N GLN A 110 -19.98 -7.01 2.52
CA GLN A 110 -20.51 -5.69 2.87
C GLN A 110 -19.74 -4.54 2.22
N TRP A 111 -18.47 -4.77 1.91
CA TRP A 111 -17.64 -3.78 1.27
C TRP A 111 -18.06 -3.63 -0.18
N GLY A 112 -18.52 -2.45 -0.55
CA GLY A 112 -18.90 -2.15 -1.92
C GLY A 112 -20.36 -2.41 -2.29
N LEU A 113 -21.22 -2.74 -1.33
CA LEU A 113 -22.69 -2.70 -1.55
C LEU A 113 -23.19 -1.30 -1.89
N ASP A 114 -22.55 -0.26 -1.34
CA ASP A 114 -22.84 1.15 -1.65
C ASP A 114 -22.08 1.67 -2.89
N VAL A 115 -21.32 0.81 -3.59
CA VAL A 115 -20.58 1.21 -4.79
C VAL A 115 -21.56 1.49 -5.91
N GLY A 116 -21.75 2.78 -6.18
CA GLY A 116 -22.54 3.26 -7.30
C GLY A 116 -21.71 3.49 -8.57
N PRO A 117 -22.36 3.97 -9.65
CA PRO A 117 -21.69 4.32 -10.91
C PRO A 117 -20.57 5.35 -10.78
N HIS A 118 -20.53 6.12 -9.70
CA HIS A 118 -19.46 7.08 -9.39
C HIS A 118 -18.12 6.45 -9.00
N GLN A 119 -18.10 5.14 -8.77
CA GLN A 119 -16.92 4.35 -8.41
C GLN A 119 -16.64 3.27 -9.47
N ASP A 120 -17.07 3.51 -10.72
CA ASP A 120 -16.79 2.67 -11.90
C ASP A 120 -17.17 1.18 -11.76
N GLY A 121 -18.15 0.86 -10.89
CA GLY A 121 -18.54 -0.54 -10.64
C GLY A 121 -17.44 -1.37 -10.00
N TRP A 122 -16.60 -0.73 -9.19
CA TRP A 122 -15.52 -1.39 -8.46
C TRP A 122 -16.05 -2.54 -7.60
N ASN A 123 -15.54 -3.74 -7.86
CA ASN A 123 -15.80 -4.92 -7.04
C ASN A 123 -14.61 -5.16 -6.09
N PRO A 124 -14.71 -4.85 -4.79
CA PRO A 124 -13.62 -5.08 -3.84
C PRO A 124 -13.34 -6.57 -3.59
N TYR A 125 -14.28 -7.44 -3.95
CA TYR A 125 -14.08 -8.90 -3.90
C TYR A 125 -13.49 -9.47 -5.21
N GLY A 126 -13.29 -8.63 -6.22
CA GLY A 126 -12.72 -9.03 -7.50
C GLY A 126 -11.22 -9.28 -7.41
N GLY A 127 -10.79 -10.52 -7.71
CA GLY A 127 -9.37 -10.90 -7.74
C GLY A 127 -8.77 -11.26 -6.38
N LEU A 128 -9.61 -11.46 -5.36
CA LEU A 128 -9.19 -12.02 -4.08
C LEU A 128 -8.81 -13.51 -4.21
N PRO A 129 -7.93 -14.02 -3.33
CA PRO A 129 -7.61 -15.44 -3.31
C PRO A 129 -8.83 -16.30 -2.96
N ASP A 130 -8.98 -17.44 -3.64
CA ASP A 130 -10.13 -18.35 -3.44
C ASP A 130 -10.29 -18.80 -1.99
N TYR A 131 -9.19 -18.89 -1.23
CA TYR A 131 -9.21 -19.31 0.18
C TYR A 131 -9.78 -18.27 1.15
N PHE A 132 -10.09 -17.05 0.70
CA PHE A 132 -10.86 -16.08 1.49
C PHE A 132 -12.35 -16.43 1.53
N ASN A 133 -12.84 -17.27 0.61
CA ASN A 133 -14.22 -17.74 0.62
C ASN A 133 -14.27 -19.23 1.01
N PHE A 134 -14.79 -19.50 2.20
CA PHE A 134 -14.87 -20.86 2.74
C PHE A 134 -16.10 -21.62 2.24
N GLY A 135 -17.04 -20.93 1.58
CA GLY A 135 -18.27 -21.53 1.04
C GLY A 135 -19.24 -22.06 2.11
N ASP A 136 -18.97 -21.77 3.38
CA ASP A 136 -19.76 -22.20 4.53
C ASP A 136 -20.73 -21.12 5.03
N ARG A 137 -20.82 -20.00 4.31
CA ARG A 137 -21.71 -18.87 4.59
C ARG A 137 -22.75 -18.72 3.49
N GLU A 138 -24.01 -18.97 3.82
CA GLU A 138 -25.14 -18.73 2.90
C GLU A 138 -25.55 -17.25 2.89
N GLY A 139 -25.52 -16.60 4.05
CA GLY A 139 -25.86 -15.19 4.26
C GLY A 139 -27.33 -14.88 4.04
N ASP A 140 -28.04 -14.50 5.10
CA ASP A 140 -29.43 -14.04 5.00
C ASP A 140 -29.50 -12.53 5.30
N ASP A 141 -30.26 -11.80 4.48
CA ASP A 141 -30.50 -10.36 4.64
C ASP A 141 -31.15 -10.05 6.01
N SER A 142 -31.87 -11.01 6.59
CA SER A 142 -32.48 -10.86 7.92
C SER A 142 -31.45 -10.68 9.05
N GLU A 143 -30.20 -11.13 8.86
CA GLU A 143 -29.11 -10.94 9.82
C GLU A 143 -28.63 -9.48 9.91
N LEU A 144 -28.97 -8.64 8.92
CA LEU A 144 -28.67 -7.21 8.88
C LEU A 144 -29.71 -6.35 9.61
N GLU A 145 -30.87 -6.92 9.99
CA GLU A 145 -31.96 -6.23 10.68
C GLU A 145 -31.72 -6.11 12.20
N TRP A 146 -30.65 -5.45 12.66
CA TRP A 146 -30.35 -5.41 14.11
C TRP A 146 -30.95 -4.27 14.93
N ALA A 147 -31.72 -3.31 14.40
CA ALA A 147 -32.32 -2.27 15.25
C ALA A 147 -33.85 -2.38 15.41
N LYS A 148 -34.34 -3.46 16.03
CA LYS A 148 -35.64 -3.38 16.71
C LYS A 148 -35.41 -2.66 18.05
N PRO A 149 -35.96 -1.45 18.28
CA PRO A 149 -35.81 -0.78 19.56
C PRO A 149 -36.40 -1.68 20.65
N CYS A 150 -35.66 -1.87 21.74
CA CYS A 150 -36.22 -2.46 22.95
C CYS A 150 -37.54 -1.76 23.27
N SER A 151 -38.65 -2.50 23.25
CA SER A 151 -39.95 -2.01 23.68
C SER A 151 -39.85 -1.56 25.13
N MET A 152 -40.14 -0.28 25.35
CA MET A 152 -40.24 0.39 26.65
C MET A 152 -41.44 -0.13 27.45
#